data_AF-A0A9C9Y4J8-F1
#
_entry.id   AF-A0A9C9Y4J8-F1
#
_cell.length_a   1.000
_cell.length_b   1.000
_cell.length_c   1.000
_cell.angle_alpha   90.00
_cell.angle_beta   90.00
_cell.angle_gamma   90.00
#
_symmetry.space_group_name_H-M   'P 1'
#
loop_
_entity.id
_entity.type
_entity.pdbx_description
1 polymer ?
#
loop_
_entity_poly.entity_id
_entity_poly.type
_entity_poly.pdbx_seq_one_letter_code
_entity_poly.pdbx_strand_id
1 'polypeptide(L)'
;MLKGEEMKILPTIKNAFLLVENGIIKDFGEMKDAPIEEDKKLIDASNRIIMPTWVDSHTHIVYAGNREEEFVDRINGLSYEEIANRGGGILNSAKRLQNTSEDVLYEQSRKRLEEVVLLGTGAIEIKSGYGLNKETELKMLRVIKRLKENYPLEIKATFLGVHALPKEYKNNKQGYLDLVVNEIMPVVASQNLADYIDVFCETGYFDVSDTAYILEAGKKYGLKPKIHVNQFTAIGGVELGVKHQALSVDHLEVLTDN
;
A
#
# COMPACT_ATOMS: atom_id res chain seq x y z
N MET A 1 -12.96 9.15 13.11
CA MET A 1 -11.48 9.23 13.10
C MET A 1 -11.09 10.42 13.94
N LEU A 2 -10.08 10.27 14.80
CA LEU A 2 -9.48 11.38 15.54
C LEU A 2 -8.75 12.32 14.54
N LYS A 3 -8.75 13.62 14.79
CA LYS A 3 -8.05 14.61 13.95
C LYS A 3 -7.49 15.78 14.74
N GLY A 4 -6.38 16.35 14.29
CA GLY A 4 -5.78 17.56 14.87
C GLY A 4 -5.47 17.41 16.36
N GLU A 5 -6.00 18.31 17.18
CA GLU A 5 -5.80 18.32 18.64
C GLU A 5 -6.25 17.01 19.32
N GLU A 6 -7.24 16.30 18.77
CA GLU A 6 -7.69 15.01 19.31
C GLU A 6 -6.59 13.94 19.30
N MET A 7 -5.62 14.05 18.37
CA MET A 7 -4.50 13.11 18.26
C MET A 7 -3.44 13.29 19.35
N LYS A 8 -3.53 14.36 20.17
CA LYS A 8 -2.60 14.60 21.29
C LYS A 8 -2.90 13.71 22.50
N ILE A 9 -4.05 13.04 22.52
CA ILE A 9 -4.52 12.27 23.66
C ILE A 9 -4.38 10.78 23.34
N LEU A 10 -3.51 10.09 24.08
CA LEU A 10 -3.45 8.63 24.08
C LEU A 10 -4.17 8.09 25.33
N PRO A 11 -5.41 7.57 25.22
CA PRO A 11 -6.13 7.04 26.36
C PRO A 11 -5.44 5.78 26.90
N THR A 12 -5.40 5.63 28.22
CA THR A 12 -4.82 4.44 28.87
C THR A 12 -5.68 3.99 30.06
N ILE A 13 -5.78 2.68 30.25
CA ILE A 13 -6.40 2.06 31.43
C ILE A 13 -5.27 1.37 32.20
N LYS A 14 -5.08 1.74 33.47
CA LYS A 14 -4.08 1.10 34.33
C LYS A 14 -4.70 -0.10 35.02
N ASN A 15 -3.91 -1.16 35.21
CA ASN A 15 -4.37 -2.41 35.80
C ASN A 15 -5.66 -2.90 35.12
N ALA A 16 -5.55 -3.32 33.86
CA ALA A 16 -6.68 -3.57 32.97
C ALA A 16 -6.82 -5.06 32.56
N PHE A 17 -8.00 -5.43 32.10
CA PHE A 17 -8.28 -6.72 31.47
C PHE A 17 -8.71 -6.56 30.00
N LEU A 18 -8.52 -7.63 29.22
CA LEU A 18 -9.07 -7.78 27.87
C LEU A 18 -9.70 -9.17 27.76
N LEU A 19 -10.99 -9.23 27.46
CA LEU A 19 -11.73 -10.46 27.21
C LEU A 19 -11.91 -10.65 25.70
N VAL A 20 -11.44 -11.79 25.18
CA VAL A 20 -11.60 -12.18 23.78
C VAL A 20 -12.47 -13.43 23.71
N GLU A 21 -13.49 -13.39 22.86
CA GLU A 21 -14.41 -14.51 22.61
C GLU A 21 -14.53 -14.69 21.09
N ASN A 22 -14.32 -15.91 20.60
CA ASN A 22 -14.40 -16.25 19.16
C ASN A 22 -13.56 -15.31 18.26
N GLY A 23 -12.37 -14.89 18.72
CA GLY A 23 -11.46 -14.01 17.98
C GLY A 23 -11.85 -12.53 17.98
N ILE A 24 -12.89 -12.13 18.72
CA ILE A 24 -13.38 -10.75 18.80
C ILE A 24 -13.22 -10.25 20.24
N ILE A 25 -12.91 -8.96 20.40
CA ILE A 25 -12.92 -8.30 21.71
C ILE A 25 -14.35 -8.27 22.23
N LYS A 26 -14.61 -9.03 23.30
CA LYS A 26 -15.91 -9.12 23.96
C LYS A 26 -16.09 -8.02 24.99
N ASP A 27 -15.04 -7.73 25.76
CA ASP A 27 -15.05 -6.71 26.81
C ASP A 27 -13.62 -6.29 27.17
N PHE A 28 -13.44 -5.11 27.76
CA PHE A 28 -12.18 -4.62 28.30
C PHE A 28 -12.42 -3.48 29.30
N GLY A 29 -11.56 -3.36 30.31
CA GLY A 29 -11.75 -2.36 31.36
C GLY A 29 -10.73 -2.46 32.48
N GLU A 30 -11.02 -1.82 33.61
CA GLU A 30 -10.22 -1.96 34.82
C GLU A 30 -10.35 -3.37 35.40
N MET A 31 -9.26 -3.93 35.93
CA MET A 31 -9.23 -5.29 36.49
C MET A 31 -10.25 -5.52 37.61
N LYS A 32 -10.66 -4.46 38.32
CA LYS A 32 -11.68 -4.56 39.38
C LYS A 32 -13.06 -4.98 38.84
N ASP A 33 -13.31 -4.75 37.55
CA ASP A 33 -14.56 -5.03 36.87
C ASP A 33 -14.44 -6.29 35.97
N ALA A 34 -13.32 -7.01 36.04
CA ALA A 34 -13.04 -8.14 35.17
C ALA A 34 -14.02 -9.32 35.43
N PRO A 35 -14.65 -9.89 34.40
CA PRO A 35 -15.46 -11.09 34.53
C PRO A 35 -14.56 -12.33 34.69
N ILE A 36 -14.13 -12.58 35.93
CA ILE A 36 -13.32 -13.76 36.28
C ILE A 36 -14.22 -14.99 36.29
N GLU A 37 -14.09 -15.82 35.26
CA GLU A 37 -14.79 -17.11 35.12
C GLU A 37 -13.77 -18.25 35.08
N GLU A 38 -14.07 -19.38 35.74
CA GLU A 38 -13.14 -20.51 35.89
C GLU A 38 -12.81 -21.23 34.58
N ASP A 39 -13.69 -21.15 33.58
CA ASP A 39 -13.58 -21.92 32.32
C ASP A 39 -12.82 -21.19 31.19
N LYS A 40 -12.17 -20.05 31.47
CA LYS A 40 -11.48 -19.25 30.45
C LYS A 40 -9.97 -19.45 30.49
N LYS A 41 -9.33 -19.48 29.32
CA LYS A 41 -7.86 -19.43 29.20
C LYS A 41 -7.36 -18.08 29.68
N LEU A 42 -6.61 -18.07 30.78
CA LEU A 42 -5.98 -16.87 31.32
C LEU A 42 -4.58 -16.66 30.73
N ILE A 43 -4.29 -15.43 30.32
CA ILE A 43 -2.97 -14.98 29.90
C ILE A 43 -2.55 -13.88 30.87
N ASP A 44 -1.56 -14.14 31.71
CA ASP A 44 -1.01 -13.15 32.63
C ASP A 44 -0.15 -12.13 31.85
N ALA A 45 -0.66 -10.91 31.73
CA ALA A 45 0.01 -9.77 31.12
C ALA A 45 0.55 -8.77 32.15
N SER A 46 0.73 -9.19 33.41
CA SER A 46 1.29 -8.35 34.47
C SER A 46 2.61 -7.70 34.04
N ASN A 47 2.76 -6.41 34.38
CA ASN A 47 3.91 -5.58 34.00
C ASN A 47 4.13 -5.43 32.47
N ARG A 48 3.11 -5.70 31.65
CA ARG A 48 3.14 -5.48 30.20
C ARG A 48 2.10 -4.45 29.79
N ILE A 49 2.23 -3.99 28.54
CA ILE A 49 1.25 -3.14 27.87
C ILE A 49 0.59 -3.96 26.78
N ILE A 50 -0.74 -3.91 26.71
CA ILE A 50 -1.50 -4.41 25.56
C ILE A 50 -1.85 -3.19 24.71
N MET A 51 -1.53 -3.25 23.43
CA MET A 51 -1.90 -2.24 22.44
C MET A 51 -2.63 -2.93 21.30
N PRO A 52 -3.51 -2.22 20.57
CA PRO A 52 -3.88 -2.64 19.23
C PRO A 52 -2.63 -2.89 18.39
N THR A 53 -2.73 -3.84 17.47
CA THR A 53 -1.70 -4.04 16.45
C THR A 53 -1.58 -2.82 15.54
N TRP A 54 -0.43 -2.67 14.88
CA TRP A 54 -0.22 -1.58 13.94
C TRP A 54 -1.04 -1.79 12.66
N VAL A 55 -1.47 -0.67 12.07
CA VAL A 55 -2.08 -0.64 10.74
C VAL A 55 -1.09 0.07 9.82
N ASP A 56 -0.47 -0.68 8.91
CA ASP A 56 0.41 -0.10 7.89
C ASP A 56 -0.40 0.18 6.62
N SER A 57 -0.82 1.43 6.45
CA SER A 57 -1.80 1.81 5.41
C SER A 57 -1.20 2.12 4.04
N HIS A 58 0.12 1.95 3.86
CA HIS A 58 0.80 2.27 2.61
C HIS A 58 2.07 1.44 2.45
N THR A 59 2.03 0.35 1.67
CA THR A 59 3.25 -0.42 1.36
C THR A 59 3.34 -0.84 -0.09
N HIS A 60 4.58 -1.05 -0.53
CA HIS A 60 4.90 -1.69 -1.82
C HIS A 60 5.64 -3.01 -1.57
N ILE A 61 5.20 -3.83 -0.61
CA ILE A 61 5.95 -4.99 -0.11
C ILE A 61 6.09 -6.14 -1.14
N VAL A 62 5.30 -6.12 -2.22
CA VAL A 62 5.42 -7.07 -3.33
C VAL A 62 6.35 -6.48 -4.38
N TYR A 63 7.62 -6.88 -4.35
CA TYR A 63 8.63 -6.54 -5.40
C TYR A 63 9.62 -7.68 -5.61
N ALA A 64 10.37 -7.67 -6.71
CA ALA A 64 11.38 -8.68 -7.02
C ALA A 64 12.81 -8.19 -6.75
N GLY A 65 13.62 -8.98 -6.05
CA GLY A 65 15.02 -8.65 -5.72
C GLY A 65 15.13 -7.46 -4.78
N ASN A 66 16.22 -6.68 -4.85
CA ASN A 66 16.41 -5.45 -4.07
C ASN A 66 17.06 -4.34 -4.92
N ARG A 67 17.29 -3.16 -4.36
CA ARG A 67 17.98 -2.03 -5.03
C ARG A 67 19.23 -1.59 -4.26
N GLU A 68 19.91 -2.52 -3.59
CA GLU A 68 21.07 -2.19 -2.76
C GLU A 68 22.26 -1.67 -3.59
N GLU A 69 22.47 -2.23 -4.79
CA GLU A 69 23.52 -1.78 -5.71
C GLU A 69 23.30 -0.33 -6.16
N GLU A 70 22.05 0.05 -6.44
CA GLU A 70 21.71 1.44 -6.78
C GLU A 70 21.99 2.38 -5.60
N PHE A 71 21.72 1.95 -4.37
CA PHE A 71 22.04 2.76 -3.18
C PHE A 71 23.56 2.99 -3.07
N VAL A 72 24.36 1.97 -3.34
CA VAL A 72 25.83 2.09 -3.39
C VAL A 72 26.27 3.02 -4.53
N ASP A 73 25.71 2.88 -5.73
CA ASP A 73 26.02 3.74 -6.88
C ASP A 73 25.70 5.23 -6.58
N ARG A 74 24.60 5.53 -5.89
CA ARG A 74 24.27 6.89 -5.44
C ARG A 74 25.28 7.45 -4.45
N ILE A 75 25.76 6.64 -3.49
CA ILE A 75 26.81 7.05 -2.55
C ILE A 75 28.11 7.38 -3.28
N ASN A 76 28.41 6.62 -4.35
CA ASN A 76 29.58 6.85 -5.19
C ASN A 76 29.43 8.06 -6.14
N GLY A 77 28.31 8.78 -6.07
CA GLY A 77 28.10 10.02 -6.81
C GLY A 77 27.67 9.83 -8.28
N LEU A 78 27.22 8.63 -8.66
CA LEU A 78 26.73 8.39 -10.02
C LEU A 78 25.44 9.20 -10.27
N SER A 79 25.32 9.71 -11.49
CA SER A 79 24.12 10.38 -11.97
C SER A 79 22.95 9.40 -12.13
N TYR A 80 21.73 9.93 -12.18
CA TYR A 80 20.53 9.11 -12.40
C TYR A 80 20.58 8.31 -13.70
N GLU A 81 21.17 8.88 -14.77
CA GLU A 81 21.33 8.20 -16.05
C GLU A 81 22.31 7.03 -15.96
N GLU A 82 23.45 7.22 -15.30
CA GLU A 82 24.45 6.16 -15.07
C GLU A 82 23.86 5.02 -14.23
N ILE A 83 23.12 5.35 -13.17
CA ILE A 83 22.40 4.39 -12.33
C ILE A 83 21.37 3.62 -13.15
N ALA A 84 20.56 4.30 -13.96
CA ALA A 84 19.56 3.67 -14.80
C ALA A 84 20.20 2.71 -15.82
N ASN A 85 21.35 3.07 -16.38
CA ASN A 85 22.13 2.23 -17.31
C ASN A 85 22.75 1.00 -16.62
N ARG A 86 23.03 1.09 -15.31
CA ARG A 86 23.55 -0.01 -14.48
C ARG A 86 22.47 -0.91 -13.87
N GLY A 87 21.20 -0.66 -14.17
CA GLY A 87 20.10 -1.50 -13.66
C GLY A 87 19.32 -0.91 -12.48
N GLY A 88 19.56 0.36 -12.11
CA GLY A 88 18.78 1.07 -11.09
C GLY A 88 17.50 1.72 -11.63
N GLY A 89 16.68 2.29 -10.75
CA GLY A 89 15.43 2.95 -11.12
C GLY A 89 14.22 1.99 -11.25
N ILE A 90 13.02 2.58 -11.16
CA ILE A 90 11.75 1.83 -11.16
C ILE A 90 11.56 0.95 -12.39
N LEU A 91 12.03 1.38 -13.57
CA LEU A 91 11.89 0.64 -14.81
C LEU A 91 12.68 -0.68 -14.81
N ASN A 92 13.83 -0.71 -14.15
CA ASN A 92 14.62 -1.93 -14.00
C ASN A 92 14.04 -2.85 -12.93
N SER A 93 13.50 -2.30 -11.84
CA SER A 93 12.69 -3.08 -10.89
C SER A 93 11.50 -3.73 -11.58
N ALA A 94 10.81 -3.00 -12.45
CA ALA A 94 9.70 -3.54 -13.22
C ALA A 94 10.11 -4.66 -14.18
N LYS A 95 11.21 -4.46 -14.91
CA LYS A 95 11.77 -5.50 -15.79
C LYS A 95 12.17 -6.77 -15.03
N ARG A 96 12.76 -6.63 -13.83
CA ARG A 96 13.09 -7.77 -12.97
C ARG A 96 11.83 -8.49 -12.51
N LEU A 97 10.80 -7.75 -12.13
CA LEU A 97 9.53 -8.32 -11.70
C LEU A 97 8.82 -9.06 -12.85
N GLN A 98 8.84 -8.52 -14.06
CA GLN A 98 8.34 -9.19 -15.27
C GLN A 98 8.97 -10.58 -15.45
N ASN A 99 10.29 -10.70 -15.27
CA ASN A 99 11.04 -11.96 -15.40
C ASN A 99 10.94 -12.90 -14.18
N THR A 100 10.39 -12.44 -13.05
CA THR A 100 10.24 -13.24 -11.83
C THR A 100 8.91 -13.99 -11.88
N SER A 101 8.91 -15.30 -11.62
CA SER A 101 7.66 -16.07 -11.57
C SER A 101 6.76 -15.63 -10.40
N GLU A 102 5.47 -15.89 -10.51
CA GLU A 102 4.50 -15.55 -9.45
C GLU A 102 4.86 -16.22 -8.11
N ASP A 103 5.27 -17.50 -8.14
CA ASP A 103 5.65 -18.23 -6.93
C ASP A 103 6.90 -17.67 -6.28
N VAL A 104 7.94 -17.35 -7.06
CA VAL A 104 9.15 -16.73 -6.50
C VAL A 104 8.83 -15.35 -5.91
N LEU A 105 7.96 -14.57 -6.56
CA LEU A 105 7.52 -13.28 -6.05
C LEU A 105 6.72 -13.43 -4.74
N TYR A 106 5.83 -14.42 -4.66
CA TYR A 106 5.10 -14.75 -3.43
C TYR A 106 6.06 -15.12 -2.29
N GLU A 107 7.00 -16.02 -2.54
CA GLU A 107 7.98 -16.48 -1.54
C GLU A 107 8.88 -15.34 -1.03
N GLN A 108 9.26 -14.39 -1.88
CA GLN A 108 9.99 -13.19 -1.46
C GLN A 108 9.10 -12.23 -0.66
N SER A 109 7.84 -12.07 -1.07
CA SER A 109 6.91 -11.11 -0.43
C SER A 109 6.45 -11.59 0.94
N ARG A 110 6.20 -12.90 1.10
CA ARG A 110 5.74 -13.48 2.36
C ARG A 110 6.77 -13.32 3.48
N LYS A 111 8.07 -13.43 3.17
CA LYS A 111 9.15 -13.22 4.15
C LYS A 111 9.12 -11.81 4.73
N ARG A 112 8.96 -10.80 3.87
CA ARG A 112 8.82 -9.40 4.29
C ARG A 112 7.53 -9.17 5.07
N LEU A 113 6.43 -9.82 4.67
CA LEU A 113 5.17 -9.77 5.42
C LEU A 113 5.35 -10.35 6.83
N GLU A 114 6.00 -11.51 6.97
CA GLU A 114 6.31 -12.13 8.26
C GLU A 114 7.18 -11.19 9.14
N GLU A 115 8.17 -10.51 8.55
CA GLU A 115 9.00 -9.52 9.25
C GLU A 115 8.16 -8.38 9.84
N VAL A 116 7.28 -7.74 9.06
CA VAL A 116 6.45 -6.63 9.57
C VAL A 116 5.39 -7.09 10.56
N VAL A 117 4.91 -8.34 10.45
CA VAL A 117 4.00 -8.95 11.43
C VAL A 117 4.73 -9.18 12.76
N LEU A 118 5.98 -9.65 12.74
CA LEU A 118 6.80 -9.81 13.95
C LEU A 118 7.07 -8.46 14.64
N LEU A 119 7.03 -7.34 13.91
CA LEU A 119 7.13 -5.98 14.44
C LEU A 119 5.80 -5.42 14.97
N GLY A 120 4.71 -6.19 14.91
CA GLY A 120 3.40 -5.86 15.48
C GLY A 120 2.33 -5.42 14.48
N THR A 121 2.58 -5.50 13.17
CA THR A 121 1.59 -5.17 12.14
C THR A 121 0.45 -6.19 12.13
N GLY A 122 -0.78 -5.72 12.30
CA GLY A 122 -2.02 -6.52 12.33
C GLY A 122 -3.00 -6.22 11.20
N ALA A 123 -2.77 -5.14 10.45
CA ALA A 123 -3.41 -4.88 9.17
C ALA A 123 -2.43 -4.16 8.24
N ILE A 124 -2.47 -4.48 6.95
CA ILE A 124 -1.55 -3.91 5.96
C ILE A 124 -2.26 -3.63 4.64
N GLU A 125 -1.92 -2.51 4.01
CA GLU A 125 -2.23 -2.24 2.62
C GLU A 125 -1.01 -2.56 1.74
N ILE A 126 -1.25 -3.23 0.62
CA ILE A 126 -0.20 -3.61 -0.33
C ILE A 126 -0.60 -3.15 -1.73
N LYS A 127 0.31 -2.41 -2.37
CA LYS A 127 0.13 -1.87 -3.71
C LYS A 127 0.79 -2.74 -4.78
N SER A 128 0.21 -2.72 -5.97
CA SER A 128 0.91 -3.11 -7.21
C SER A 128 1.79 -1.96 -7.72
N GLY A 129 2.03 -1.81 -9.03
CA GLY A 129 2.70 -0.64 -9.60
C GLY A 129 4.18 -0.80 -9.92
N TYR A 130 4.73 -2.00 -9.74
CA TYR A 130 6.02 -2.39 -10.32
C TYR A 130 5.86 -3.29 -11.54
N GLY A 131 4.64 -3.57 -12.02
CA GLY A 131 4.44 -4.41 -13.18
C GLY A 131 4.60 -3.63 -14.48
N LEU A 132 3.97 -2.46 -14.54
CA LEU A 132 3.98 -1.53 -15.68
C LEU A 132 3.50 -2.16 -17.01
N ASN A 133 2.85 -3.33 -16.95
CA ASN A 133 2.12 -3.98 -18.03
C ASN A 133 1.02 -4.86 -17.43
N LYS A 134 0.06 -5.27 -18.27
CA LYS A 134 -1.11 -6.05 -17.86
C LYS A 134 -0.77 -7.31 -17.08
N GLU A 135 0.03 -8.20 -17.67
CA GLU A 135 0.33 -9.50 -17.06
C GLU A 135 1.03 -9.37 -15.71
N THR A 136 1.89 -8.37 -15.59
CA THR A 136 2.73 -8.21 -14.41
C THR A 136 2.01 -7.47 -13.29
N GLU A 137 1.18 -6.46 -13.59
CA GLU A 137 0.29 -5.86 -12.60
C GLU A 137 -0.68 -6.89 -12.03
N LEU A 138 -1.31 -7.71 -12.90
CA LEU A 138 -2.20 -8.78 -12.45
C LEU A 138 -1.46 -9.85 -11.64
N LYS A 139 -0.21 -10.18 -12.00
CA LYS A 139 0.65 -11.09 -11.21
C LYS A 139 0.88 -10.56 -9.80
N MET A 140 1.21 -9.27 -9.64
CA MET A 140 1.38 -8.67 -8.32
C MET A 140 0.10 -8.74 -7.50
N LEU A 141 -1.04 -8.39 -8.09
CA LEU A 141 -2.32 -8.43 -7.38
C LEU A 141 -2.74 -9.86 -7.00
N ARG A 142 -2.44 -10.87 -7.84
CA ARG A 142 -2.63 -12.28 -7.48
C ARG A 142 -1.72 -12.72 -6.34
N VAL A 143 -0.49 -12.24 -6.27
CA VAL A 143 0.39 -12.47 -5.10
C VAL A 143 -0.23 -11.85 -3.84
N ILE A 144 -0.74 -10.62 -3.91
CA ILE A 144 -1.42 -9.97 -2.77
C ILE A 144 -2.64 -10.78 -2.33
N LYS A 145 -3.44 -11.27 -3.28
CA LYS A 145 -4.58 -12.16 -3.00
C LYS A 145 -4.14 -13.46 -2.30
N ARG A 146 -3.07 -14.11 -2.77
CA ARG A 146 -2.49 -15.31 -2.13
C ARG A 146 -2.01 -15.01 -0.70
N LEU A 147 -1.40 -13.86 -0.45
CA LEU A 147 -1.01 -13.45 0.90
C LEU A 147 -2.25 -13.28 1.79
N LYS A 148 -3.32 -12.66 1.28
CA LYS A 148 -4.59 -12.51 2.01
C LYS A 148 -5.24 -13.85 2.35
N GLU A 149 -5.11 -14.85 1.49
CA GLU A 149 -5.66 -16.20 1.71
C GLU A 149 -4.83 -17.02 2.71
N ASN A 150 -3.52 -16.78 2.81
CA ASN A 150 -2.59 -17.59 3.60
C ASN A 150 -2.21 -17.00 4.97
N TYR A 151 -2.59 -15.75 5.25
CA TYR A 151 -2.28 -15.09 6.53
C TYR A 151 -3.58 -14.61 7.21
N PRO A 152 -3.68 -14.70 8.55
CA PRO A 152 -4.85 -14.23 9.31
C PRO A 152 -4.91 -12.70 9.46
N LEU A 153 -4.03 -11.97 8.75
CA LEU A 153 -3.90 -10.53 8.76
C LEU A 153 -4.96 -9.89 7.85
N GLU A 154 -5.53 -8.74 8.23
CA GLU A 154 -6.32 -7.97 7.27
C GLU A 154 -5.38 -7.35 6.22
N ILE A 155 -5.52 -7.80 4.97
CA ILE A 155 -4.75 -7.28 3.83
C ILE A 155 -5.68 -6.57 2.85
N LYS A 156 -5.40 -5.29 2.62
CA LYS A 156 -6.03 -4.49 1.55
C LYS A 156 -5.13 -4.41 0.33
N ALA A 157 -5.69 -4.65 -0.84
CA ALA A 157 -4.97 -4.60 -2.10
C ALA A 157 -5.27 -3.30 -2.84
N THR A 158 -4.23 -2.64 -3.36
CA THR A 158 -4.36 -1.40 -4.12
C THR A 158 -3.80 -1.59 -5.52
N PHE A 159 -4.62 -1.33 -6.53
CA PHE A 159 -4.16 -1.28 -7.91
C PHE A 159 -3.49 0.07 -8.21
N LEU A 160 -2.17 0.04 -8.40
CA LEU A 160 -1.34 1.21 -8.73
C LEU A 160 -0.75 1.06 -10.13
N GLY A 161 -1.60 0.79 -11.12
CA GLY A 161 -1.17 0.62 -12.51
C GLY A 161 -0.55 1.89 -13.14
N VAL A 162 -0.61 3.04 -12.46
CA VAL A 162 -0.16 4.35 -12.94
C VAL A 162 0.89 4.92 -11.98
N HIS A 163 1.97 4.14 -11.81
CA HIS A 163 3.10 4.48 -10.92
C HIS A 163 4.25 5.16 -11.68
N ALA A 164 4.55 4.67 -12.88
CA ALA A 164 5.53 5.23 -13.78
C ALA A 164 5.15 4.91 -15.23
N LEU A 165 5.64 5.72 -16.18
CA LEU A 165 5.40 5.48 -17.59
C LEU A 165 6.37 4.41 -18.11
N PRO A 166 5.89 3.27 -18.66
CA PRO A 166 6.76 2.27 -19.26
C PRO A 166 7.51 2.84 -20.47
N LYS A 167 8.74 2.37 -20.73
CA LYS A 167 9.58 2.89 -21.83
C LYS A 167 8.88 2.87 -23.20
N GLU A 168 8.07 1.84 -23.42
CA GLU A 168 7.33 1.56 -24.66
C GLU A 168 6.29 2.67 -24.96
N TYR A 169 5.85 3.38 -23.91
CA TYR A 169 4.83 4.43 -23.97
C TYR A 169 5.40 5.85 -23.77
N LYS A 170 6.74 6.03 -23.82
CA LYS A 170 7.39 7.34 -23.61
C LYS A 170 6.79 8.48 -24.45
N ASN A 171 6.37 8.18 -25.67
CA ASN A 171 5.76 9.14 -26.60
C ASN A 171 4.25 8.92 -26.78
N ASN A 172 3.64 8.08 -25.95
CA ASN A 172 2.21 7.73 -26.02
C ASN A 172 1.63 7.51 -24.62
N LYS A 173 1.71 8.54 -23.76
CA LYS A 173 1.17 8.49 -22.39
C LYS A 173 -0.31 8.09 -22.37
N GLN A 174 -1.12 8.67 -23.26
CA GLN A 174 -2.55 8.34 -23.35
C GLN A 174 -2.79 6.86 -23.68
N GLY A 175 -2.03 6.27 -24.61
CA GLY A 175 -2.16 4.85 -24.91
C GLY A 175 -1.87 3.93 -23.70
N TYR A 176 -0.99 4.36 -22.79
CA TYR A 176 -0.76 3.62 -21.54
C TYR A 176 -1.95 3.73 -20.57
N LEU A 177 -2.50 4.93 -20.42
CA LEU A 177 -3.70 5.15 -19.60
C LEU A 177 -4.88 4.35 -20.15
N ASP A 178 -5.05 4.32 -21.47
CA ASP A 178 -6.10 3.55 -22.14
C ASP A 178 -5.90 2.04 -21.95
N LEU A 179 -4.68 1.53 -21.99
CA LEU A 179 -4.38 0.13 -21.63
C LEU A 179 -4.83 -0.15 -20.18
N VAL A 180 -4.46 0.72 -19.24
CA VAL A 180 -4.80 0.57 -17.82
C VAL A 180 -6.33 0.53 -17.64
N VAL A 181 -7.06 1.49 -18.23
CA VAL A 181 -8.51 1.62 -18.09
C VAL A 181 -9.27 0.52 -18.82
N ASN A 182 -8.91 0.22 -20.07
CA ASN A 182 -9.71 -0.62 -20.95
C ASN A 182 -9.34 -2.11 -20.88
N GLU A 183 -8.12 -2.45 -20.43
CA GLU A 183 -7.66 -3.84 -20.45
C GLU A 183 -7.25 -4.40 -19.08
N ILE A 184 -6.69 -3.59 -18.19
CA ILE A 184 -6.20 -4.07 -16.89
C ILE A 184 -7.30 -3.97 -15.84
N MET A 185 -7.86 -2.77 -15.66
CA MET A 185 -8.88 -2.47 -14.65
C MET A 185 -10.12 -3.37 -14.72
N PRO A 186 -10.66 -3.76 -15.89
CA PRO A 186 -11.79 -4.69 -15.96
C PRO A 186 -11.44 -6.09 -15.42
N VAL A 187 -10.19 -6.54 -15.63
CA VAL A 187 -9.70 -7.81 -15.10
C VAL A 187 -9.50 -7.72 -13.59
N VAL A 188 -8.96 -6.60 -13.08
CA VAL A 188 -8.83 -6.33 -11.65
C VAL A 188 -10.20 -6.42 -10.96
N ALA A 189 -11.21 -5.78 -11.54
CA ALA A 189 -12.57 -5.77 -11.00
C ALA A 189 -13.23 -7.16 -11.07
N SER A 190 -13.25 -7.79 -12.24
CA SER A 190 -13.91 -9.11 -12.43
C SER A 190 -13.32 -10.22 -11.56
N GLN A 191 -12.02 -10.13 -11.23
CA GLN A 191 -11.34 -11.11 -10.37
C GLN A 191 -11.27 -10.70 -8.89
N ASN A 192 -11.85 -9.54 -8.54
CA ASN A 192 -11.80 -8.93 -7.20
C ASN A 192 -10.37 -8.86 -6.64
N LEU A 193 -9.45 -8.33 -7.46
CA LEU A 193 -8.02 -8.31 -7.17
C LEU A 193 -7.55 -7.08 -6.37
N ALA A 194 -8.35 -6.02 -6.30
CA ALA A 194 -8.01 -4.81 -5.56
C ALA A 194 -9.24 -4.23 -4.85
N ASP A 195 -9.01 -3.66 -3.66
CA ASP A 195 -9.97 -2.86 -2.90
C ASP A 195 -9.91 -1.38 -3.34
N TYR A 196 -8.70 -0.90 -3.67
CA TYR A 196 -8.42 0.52 -3.94
C TYR A 196 -7.74 0.73 -5.30
N ILE A 197 -7.79 1.97 -5.80
CA ILE A 197 -7.03 2.44 -6.95
C ILE A 197 -6.12 3.59 -6.53
N ASP A 198 -4.90 3.63 -7.07
CA ASP A 198 -3.89 4.63 -6.74
C ASP A 198 -3.17 5.12 -8.01
N VAL A 199 -2.64 6.34 -7.92
CA VAL A 199 -1.94 7.03 -9.01
C VAL A 199 -0.80 7.85 -8.42
N PHE A 200 0.36 7.85 -9.09
CA PHE A 200 1.46 8.75 -8.78
C PHE A 200 1.30 10.08 -9.52
N CYS A 201 0.65 11.05 -8.88
CA CYS A 201 0.37 12.37 -9.44
C CYS A 201 1.54 13.32 -9.13
N GLU A 202 2.42 13.50 -10.11
CA GLU A 202 3.69 14.21 -9.94
C GLU A 202 4.21 14.76 -11.28
N THR A 203 4.92 15.89 -11.22
CA THR A 203 5.55 16.51 -12.39
C THR A 203 6.54 15.53 -13.05
N GLY A 204 6.40 15.32 -14.36
CA GLY A 204 7.24 14.38 -15.11
C GLY A 204 6.76 12.92 -15.06
N TYR A 205 5.69 12.64 -14.32
CA TYR A 205 5.01 11.35 -14.28
C TYR A 205 3.59 11.50 -14.83
N PHE A 206 2.58 11.55 -13.96
CA PHE A 206 1.18 11.73 -14.33
C PHE A 206 0.64 13.01 -13.71
N ASP A 207 -0.04 13.80 -14.52
CA ASP A 207 -0.60 15.08 -14.09
C ASP A 207 -2.00 14.91 -13.48
N VAL A 208 -2.61 16.02 -13.06
CA VAL A 208 -3.95 16.03 -12.46
C VAL A 208 -5.01 15.50 -13.43
N SER A 209 -4.87 15.76 -14.73
CA SER A 209 -5.85 15.30 -15.73
C SER A 209 -5.74 13.80 -15.99
N ASP A 210 -4.52 13.26 -16.06
CA ASP A 210 -4.28 11.82 -16.13
C ASP A 210 -4.86 11.11 -14.89
N THR A 211 -4.61 11.69 -13.72
CA THR A 211 -5.08 11.15 -12.44
C THR A 211 -6.60 11.15 -12.39
N ALA A 212 -7.26 12.24 -12.77
CA ALA A 212 -8.71 12.33 -12.82
C ALA A 212 -9.31 11.23 -13.72
N TYR A 213 -8.74 11.05 -14.92
CA TYR A 213 -9.17 10.02 -15.87
C TYR A 213 -9.15 8.61 -15.25
N ILE A 214 -8.07 8.27 -14.55
CA ILE A 214 -7.89 6.95 -13.93
C ILE A 214 -8.84 6.76 -12.74
N LEU A 215 -9.00 7.76 -11.89
CA LEU A 215 -9.90 7.69 -10.73
C LEU A 215 -11.37 7.61 -11.16
N GLU A 216 -11.78 8.33 -12.21
CA GLU A 216 -13.13 8.24 -12.78
C GLU A 216 -13.42 6.86 -13.36
N ALA A 217 -12.45 6.24 -14.01
CA ALA A 217 -12.55 4.86 -14.48
C ALA A 217 -12.67 3.88 -13.30
N GLY A 218 -11.79 3.98 -12.30
CA GLY A 218 -11.77 3.11 -11.11
C GLY A 218 -13.08 3.12 -10.35
N LYS A 219 -13.72 4.30 -10.24
CA LYS A 219 -15.02 4.46 -9.58
C LYS A 219 -16.12 3.60 -10.20
N LYS A 220 -16.11 3.39 -11.53
CA LYS A 220 -17.09 2.53 -12.23
C LYS A 220 -17.01 1.07 -11.80
N TYR A 221 -15.85 0.65 -11.28
CA TYR A 221 -15.59 -0.69 -10.78
C TYR A 221 -15.63 -0.79 -9.25
N GLY A 222 -16.03 0.27 -8.55
CA GLY A 222 -16.09 0.29 -7.09
C GLY A 222 -14.73 0.41 -6.39
N LEU A 223 -13.65 0.68 -7.12
CA LEU A 223 -12.32 0.89 -6.52
C LEU A 223 -12.29 2.26 -5.83
N LYS A 224 -12.01 2.26 -4.51
CA LYS A 224 -11.93 3.52 -3.76
C LYS A 224 -10.59 4.21 -4.02
N PRO A 225 -10.57 5.51 -4.36
CA PRO A 225 -9.32 6.21 -4.65
C PRO A 225 -8.39 6.35 -3.43
N LYS A 226 -7.09 6.23 -3.68
CA LYS A 226 -5.96 6.77 -2.93
C LYS A 226 -5.06 7.47 -3.94
N ILE A 227 -4.19 8.40 -3.52
CA ILE A 227 -3.30 9.09 -4.46
C ILE A 227 -1.97 9.41 -3.78
N HIS A 228 -0.87 9.10 -4.45
CA HIS A 228 0.44 9.68 -4.11
C HIS A 228 0.52 11.07 -4.73
N VAL A 229 0.67 12.09 -3.89
CA VAL A 229 0.68 13.49 -4.33
C VAL A 229 1.72 14.28 -3.56
N ASN A 230 2.20 15.37 -4.15
CA ASN A 230 2.96 16.37 -3.41
C ASN A 230 4.25 15.83 -2.76
N GLN A 231 4.85 14.79 -3.34
CA GLN A 231 6.12 14.25 -2.87
C GLN A 231 7.29 15.19 -3.22
N PHE A 232 7.28 15.73 -4.44
CA PHE A 232 8.31 16.63 -4.93
C PHE A 232 7.74 17.96 -5.41
N THR A 233 6.53 17.98 -5.98
CA THR A 233 5.86 19.22 -6.42
C THR A 233 4.37 19.24 -6.07
N ALA A 234 3.85 20.43 -5.78
CA ALA A 234 2.41 20.65 -5.58
C ALA A 234 1.76 21.10 -6.89
N ILE A 235 0.98 20.21 -7.51
CA ILE A 235 0.35 20.44 -8.83
C ILE A 235 -1.18 20.39 -8.83
N GLY A 236 -1.81 20.30 -7.65
CA GLY A 236 -3.28 20.20 -7.51
C GLY A 236 -3.81 18.78 -7.23
N GLY A 237 -2.92 17.85 -6.88
CA GLY A 237 -3.29 16.45 -6.61
C GLY A 237 -4.13 16.25 -5.34
N VAL A 238 -3.91 17.09 -4.31
CA VAL A 238 -4.65 17.02 -3.04
C VAL A 238 -6.12 17.39 -3.25
N GLU A 239 -6.38 18.50 -3.94
CA GLU A 239 -7.70 19.01 -4.26
C GLU A 239 -8.47 18.03 -5.15
N LEU A 240 -7.78 17.39 -6.10
CA LEU A 240 -8.34 16.29 -6.87
C LEU A 240 -8.72 15.11 -5.97
N GLY A 241 -7.85 14.71 -5.04
CA GLY A 241 -8.14 13.66 -4.06
C GLY A 241 -9.40 13.94 -3.24
N VAL A 242 -9.54 15.16 -2.74
CA VAL A 242 -10.75 15.61 -2.03
C VAL A 242 -11.99 15.54 -2.93
N LYS A 243 -11.90 16.07 -4.16
CA LYS A 243 -12.99 16.05 -5.15
C LYS A 243 -13.48 14.63 -5.45
N HIS A 244 -12.55 13.67 -5.52
CA HIS A 244 -12.85 12.26 -5.79
C HIS A 244 -13.18 11.44 -4.54
N GLN A 245 -13.25 12.08 -3.36
CA GLN A 245 -13.48 11.42 -2.06
C GLN A 245 -12.48 10.29 -1.81
N ALA A 246 -11.21 10.55 -2.14
CA ALA A 246 -10.13 9.61 -1.87
C ALA A 246 -10.08 9.25 -0.39
N LEU A 247 -9.76 7.98 -0.11
CA LEU A 247 -9.60 7.47 1.25
C LEU A 247 -8.43 8.19 1.96
N SER A 248 -7.33 8.40 1.24
CA SER A 248 -6.20 9.21 1.67
C SER A 248 -5.49 9.80 0.46
N VAL A 249 -4.69 10.83 0.74
CA VAL A 249 -3.60 11.29 -0.11
C VAL A 249 -2.31 11.09 0.68
N ASP A 250 -1.30 10.54 0.03
CA ASP A 250 -0.07 10.07 0.67
C ASP A 250 1.12 10.92 0.15
N HIS A 251 2.22 10.99 0.91
CA HIS A 251 3.40 11.89 0.76
C HIS A 251 3.27 13.27 1.43
N LEU A 252 2.78 14.29 0.72
CA LEU A 252 2.53 15.63 1.28
C LEU A 252 3.78 16.38 1.80
N GLU A 253 4.98 16.07 1.34
CA GLU A 253 6.19 16.82 1.67
C GLU A 253 6.12 18.29 1.19
N VAL A 254 5.41 18.56 0.09
CA VAL A 254 5.21 19.90 -0.47
C VAL A 254 3.73 20.30 -0.38
N LEU A 255 3.37 21.14 0.59
CA LEU A 255 2.02 21.68 0.71
C LEU A 255 2.00 23.17 0.36
N THR A 256 0.92 23.58 -0.30
CA THR A 256 0.57 24.99 -0.51
C THR A 256 -0.55 25.36 0.44
N ASP A 257 -0.69 26.65 0.77
CA ASP A 257 -1.73 27.14 1.70
C ASP A 257 -3.17 27.03 1.15
N ASN A 258 -3.31 26.71 -0.14
CA ASN A 258 -4.59 26.53 -0.83
C ASN A 258 -5.06 25.08 -0.80
#